data_AF-A0A3D1VQG7-F1
#
_entry.id   AF-A0A3D1VQG7-F1
#
_cell.length_a   1.000
_cell.length_b   1.000
_cell.length_c   1.000
_cell.angle_alpha   90.00
_cell.angle_beta   90.00
_cell.angle_gamma   90.00
#
_symmetry.space_group_name_H-M   'P 1'
#
loop_
_entity.id
_entity.type
_entity.pdbx_description
1 polymer ?
#
loop_
_entity_poly.entity_id
_entity_poly.type
_entity_poly.pdbx_seq_one_letter_code
_entity_poly.pdbx_strand_id
1 'polypeptide(L)'
;MKQILSLCLAFICMLSIVPVSTVGIFVSADSTPIKTRGTIYTREMIANARENIEIYSWAKRAAERITASADKWLERGYDLVLELMPSNQIWRSGLVNSLDGCPHCGMENYNKGNNYNWSYDNPWKIICPTCEMIFPSNDFEAYYKSGLDKKGNFIRKNADHSLLVNTLYPEKGKNWCVDDGTGMYNEKGQCFAAIGYCARSLWAQALSYMNTVSLAYLYTGEQKYADFVMVVLDRLADLYPGMTTDYETIKPAFVSSNGGSAGQGKILGRIEEASLIVFSTAYDAIFYAFPTISQDTLQYINKRSNGTKKTYQDIMVNIEQGLIFQIYPNILSRNIGGNMGMHQRV
;
A
#
# COMPACT_ATOMS: atom_id res chain seq x y z
N MET A 1 -36.39 -31.33 -48.63
CA MET A 1 -34.98 -31.30 -48.15
C MET A 1 -34.63 -29.88 -47.73
N LYS A 2 -35.11 -29.47 -46.56
CA LYS A 2 -34.88 -28.16 -45.91
C LYS A 2 -34.32 -28.41 -44.50
N GLN A 3 -33.20 -29.14 -44.41
CA GLN A 3 -32.63 -29.55 -43.12
C GLN A 3 -31.10 -29.73 -43.14
N ILE A 4 -30.38 -29.11 -44.10
CA ILE A 4 -28.90 -29.18 -44.17
C ILE A 4 -28.26 -27.78 -44.13
N LEU A 5 -28.99 -26.75 -43.70
CA LEU A 5 -28.47 -25.37 -43.60
C LEU A 5 -28.60 -24.70 -42.23
N SER A 6 -28.84 -25.49 -41.16
CA SER A 6 -28.85 -24.97 -39.78
C SER A 6 -27.73 -25.51 -38.88
N LEU A 7 -26.75 -26.24 -39.44
CA LEU A 7 -25.61 -26.75 -38.66
C LEU A 7 -24.27 -26.03 -38.89
N CYS A 8 -24.22 -24.99 -39.73
CA CYS A 8 -22.99 -24.21 -39.98
C CYS A 8 -23.02 -22.78 -39.41
N LEU A 9 -24.04 -22.39 -38.63
CA LEU A 9 -24.12 -21.08 -37.97
C LEU A 9 -24.16 -21.14 -36.43
N ALA A 10 -23.98 -22.31 -35.83
CA ALA A 10 -23.93 -22.49 -34.37
C ALA A 10 -22.50 -22.68 -33.82
N PHE A 11 -21.46 -22.59 -34.65
CA PHE A 11 -20.06 -22.82 -34.25
C PHE A 11 -19.15 -21.58 -34.30
N ILE A 12 -19.71 -20.38 -34.54
CA ILE A 12 -18.96 -19.10 -34.54
C ILE A 12 -19.45 -18.14 -33.43
N CYS A 13 -20.25 -18.62 -32.47
CA CYS A 13 -20.68 -17.85 -31.29
C CYS A 13 -20.32 -18.49 -29.93
N MET A 14 -19.30 -19.35 -29.92
CA MET A 14 -18.62 -19.79 -28.69
C MET A 14 -17.12 -19.48 -28.75
N LEU A 15 -16.78 -18.28 -29.24
CA LEU A 15 -15.53 -17.63 -28.86
C LEU A 15 -15.76 -17.05 -27.47
N SER A 16 -15.41 -17.88 -26.50
CA SER A 16 -15.10 -17.57 -25.12
C SER A 16 -14.84 -16.08 -24.89
N ILE A 17 -15.79 -15.41 -24.24
CA ILE A 17 -15.46 -14.28 -23.38
C ILE A 17 -14.64 -14.91 -22.25
N VAL A 18 -13.34 -15.09 -22.46
CA VAL A 18 -12.41 -15.27 -21.36
C VAL A 18 -12.38 -13.91 -20.69
N PRO A 19 -12.75 -13.79 -19.39
CA PRO A 19 -12.54 -12.56 -18.67
C PRO A 19 -11.07 -12.18 -18.82
N VAL A 20 -10.77 -10.93 -19.13
CA VAL A 20 -9.40 -10.36 -19.15
C VAL A 20 -8.83 -10.29 -17.71
N SER A 21 -9.19 -11.23 -16.84
CA SER A 21 -8.86 -11.30 -15.42
C SER A 21 -7.76 -12.32 -15.12
N THR A 22 -7.36 -13.16 -16.08
CA THR A 22 -6.38 -14.24 -15.84
C THR A 22 -5.48 -14.48 -17.06
N VAL A 23 -4.89 -13.42 -17.61
CA VAL A 23 -3.54 -13.58 -18.19
C VAL A 23 -2.58 -13.30 -17.04
N GLY A 24 -2.40 -14.31 -16.18
CA GLY A 24 -1.18 -14.40 -15.41
C GLY A 24 -0.07 -14.53 -16.45
N ILE A 25 0.64 -13.45 -16.71
CA ILE A 25 1.91 -13.53 -17.41
C ILE A 25 2.79 -14.36 -16.46
N PHE A 26 2.85 -15.66 -16.69
CA PHE A 26 3.95 -16.48 -16.19
C PHE A 26 5.18 -15.99 -16.93
N VAL A 27 5.73 -14.87 -16.47
CA VAL A 27 7.12 -14.52 -16.71
C VAL A 27 7.88 -15.74 -16.18
N SER A 28 8.61 -16.43 -17.06
CA SER A 28 9.65 -17.37 -16.63
C SER A 28 10.33 -16.74 -15.42
N ALA A 29 10.45 -17.48 -14.30
CA ALA A 29 11.10 -16.97 -13.11
C ALA A 29 12.58 -16.74 -13.44
N ASP A 30 12.86 -15.60 -14.08
CA ASP A 30 14.20 -15.15 -14.37
C ASP A 30 14.84 -14.97 -13.01
N SER A 31 15.79 -15.85 -12.71
CA SER A 31 16.54 -15.85 -11.46
C SER A 31 17.60 -14.75 -11.42
N THR A 32 17.53 -13.80 -12.36
CA THR A 32 18.50 -12.71 -12.53
C THR A 32 17.77 -11.39 -12.70
N PRO A 33 18.20 -10.33 -12.00
CA PRO A 33 17.64 -9.00 -12.18
C PRO A 33 17.82 -8.53 -13.63
N ILE A 34 16.79 -7.90 -14.19
CA ILE A 34 16.80 -7.31 -15.53
C ILE A 34 17.46 -5.92 -15.48
N LYS A 35 17.30 -5.17 -14.38
CA LYS A 35 17.93 -3.84 -14.27
C LYS A 35 19.45 -3.98 -14.11
N THR A 36 20.19 -3.39 -15.05
CA THR A 36 21.67 -3.44 -15.09
C THR A 36 22.36 -2.13 -14.71
N ARG A 37 21.63 -1.02 -14.64
CA ARG A 37 22.13 0.30 -14.23
C ARG A 37 21.03 1.20 -13.68
N GLY A 38 21.41 2.24 -12.92
CA GLY A 38 20.53 3.37 -12.61
C GLY A 38 20.16 4.11 -13.90
N THR A 39 18.89 4.45 -14.05
CA THR A 39 18.29 5.07 -15.24
C THR A 39 17.68 6.43 -14.95
N ILE A 40 17.29 6.69 -13.71
CA ILE A 40 16.75 7.98 -13.25
C ILE A 40 17.86 8.75 -12.52
N TYR A 41 18.56 8.08 -11.61
CA TYR A 41 19.68 8.61 -10.86
C TYR A 41 20.98 7.98 -11.35
N THR A 42 21.66 8.65 -12.28
CA THR A 42 22.96 8.19 -12.77
C THR A 42 24.05 8.38 -11.71
N ARG A 43 25.18 7.65 -11.82
CA ARG A 43 26.32 7.84 -10.91
C ARG A 43 26.82 9.29 -10.91
N GLU A 44 26.81 9.93 -12.08
CA GLU A 44 27.21 11.33 -12.24
C GLU A 44 26.24 12.27 -11.52
N MET A 45 24.92 12.10 -11.67
CA MET A 45 23.94 12.92 -10.95
C MET A 45 24.09 12.79 -9.43
N ILE A 46 24.32 11.58 -8.93
CA ILE A 46 24.55 11.31 -7.51
C ILE A 46 25.84 11.97 -7.03
N ALA A 47 26.94 11.83 -7.78
CA ALA A 47 28.21 12.46 -7.45
C ALA A 47 28.10 13.99 -7.41
N ASN A 48 27.48 14.58 -8.44
CA ASN A 48 27.27 16.03 -8.52
C ASN A 48 26.38 16.54 -7.38
N ALA A 49 25.33 15.79 -6.99
CA ALA A 49 24.50 16.16 -5.86
C ALA A 49 25.28 16.19 -4.54
N ARG A 50 26.16 15.21 -4.32
CA ARG A 50 27.01 15.12 -3.12
C ARG A 50 28.09 16.19 -3.10
N GLU A 51 28.74 16.45 -4.23
CA GLU A 51 29.69 17.56 -4.37
C GLU A 51 29.02 18.92 -4.09
N ASN A 52 27.81 19.13 -4.64
CA ASN A 52 27.05 20.35 -4.38
C ASN A 52 26.69 20.52 -2.90
N ILE A 53 26.45 19.43 -2.17
CA ILE A 53 26.18 19.46 -0.72
C ILE A 53 27.41 19.95 0.05
N GLU A 54 28.62 19.60 -0.38
CA GLU A 54 29.87 20.09 0.23
C GLU A 54 30.14 21.56 -0.09
N ILE A 55 29.82 22.00 -1.32
CA ILE A 55 30.14 23.35 -1.80
C ILE A 55 29.10 24.39 -1.36
N TYR A 56 27.80 24.06 -1.43
CA TYR A 56 26.73 25.03 -1.28
C TYR A 56 25.96 24.89 0.03
N SER A 57 25.96 25.96 0.83
CA SER A 57 25.29 25.95 2.14
C SER A 57 23.78 25.66 2.07
N TRP A 58 23.10 26.04 0.98
CA TRP A 58 21.68 25.73 0.80
C TRP A 58 21.45 24.24 0.53
N ALA A 59 22.36 23.59 -0.21
CA ALA A 59 22.28 22.17 -0.53
C ALA A 59 22.57 21.35 0.74
N LYS A 60 23.57 21.75 1.52
CA LYS A 60 23.85 21.19 2.85
C LYS A 60 22.62 21.24 3.76
N ARG A 61 21.99 22.41 3.93
CA ARG A 61 20.77 22.54 4.75
C ARG A 61 19.60 21.69 4.24
N ALA A 62 19.48 21.52 2.92
CA ALA A 62 18.45 20.67 2.34
C ALA A 62 18.71 19.19 2.65
N ALA A 63 19.97 18.73 2.53
CA ALA A 63 20.38 17.38 2.86
C ALA A 63 20.18 17.10 4.37
N GLU A 64 20.65 17.98 5.25
CA GLU A 64 20.49 17.86 6.71
C GLU A 64 19.02 17.74 7.15
N ARG A 65 18.11 18.50 6.52
CA ARG A 65 16.68 18.39 6.81
C ARG A 65 16.11 17.03 6.39
N ILE A 66 16.53 16.53 5.23
CA ILE A 66 16.07 15.23 4.70
C ILE A 66 16.64 14.08 5.53
N THR A 67 17.92 14.13 5.90
CA THR A 67 18.56 13.10 6.74
C THR A 67 17.96 13.07 8.13
N ALA A 68 17.75 14.23 8.78
CA ALA A 68 17.09 14.30 10.08
C ALA A 68 15.65 13.74 10.05
N SER A 69 14.94 13.90 8.93
CA SER A 69 13.62 13.29 8.75
C SER A 69 13.73 11.78 8.51
N ALA A 70 14.71 11.34 7.71
CA ALA A 70 14.96 9.92 7.45
C ALA A 70 15.38 9.16 8.72
N ASP A 71 16.24 9.75 9.55
CA ASP A 71 16.73 9.13 10.78
C ASP A 71 15.59 8.83 11.75
N LYS A 72 14.60 9.73 11.88
CA LYS A 72 13.37 9.48 12.67
C LYS A 72 12.59 8.25 12.19
N TRP A 73 12.62 7.94 10.90
CA TRP A 73 12.01 6.73 10.37
C TRP A 73 12.82 5.48 10.72
N LEU A 74 14.14 5.57 10.57
CA LEU A 74 15.05 4.48 10.89
C LEU A 74 15.05 4.13 12.39
N GLU A 75 14.85 5.11 13.27
CA GLU A 75 14.70 4.92 14.73
C GLU A 75 13.54 3.98 15.10
N ARG A 76 12.49 3.89 14.26
CA ARG A 76 11.37 2.96 14.45
C ARG A 76 11.70 1.52 14.04
N GLY A 77 12.84 1.31 13.37
CA GLY A 77 13.31 -0.01 12.93
C GLY A 77 12.50 -0.61 11.79
N TYR A 78 12.90 -1.82 11.36
CA TYR A 78 12.29 -2.49 10.21
C TYR A 78 10.87 -3.03 10.46
N ASP A 79 10.48 -3.28 11.72
CA ASP A 79 9.13 -3.76 12.02
C ASP A 79 8.06 -2.69 11.71
N LEU A 80 8.44 -1.41 11.60
CA LEU A 80 7.58 -0.33 11.09
C LEU A 80 6.91 -0.70 9.75
N VAL A 81 7.66 -1.37 8.88
CA VAL A 81 7.24 -1.77 7.54
C VAL A 81 6.01 -2.70 7.60
N LEU A 82 5.88 -3.49 8.67
CA LEU A 82 4.75 -4.38 8.89
C LEU A 82 3.51 -3.61 9.35
N GLU A 83 3.70 -2.59 10.20
CA GLU A 83 2.61 -1.74 10.70
C GLU A 83 2.00 -0.90 9.58
N LEU A 84 2.83 -0.32 8.70
CA LEU A 84 2.38 0.61 7.67
C LEU A 84 1.76 -0.06 6.45
N MET A 85 2.10 -1.32 6.18
CA MET A 85 1.70 -2.05 4.97
C MET A 85 0.91 -3.31 5.33
N PRO A 86 -0.33 -3.16 5.83
CA PRO A 86 -1.18 -4.30 6.12
C PRO A 86 -1.53 -5.08 4.84
N SER A 87 -1.69 -6.40 4.98
CA SER A 87 -2.08 -7.29 3.87
C SER A 87 -3.48 -6.97 3.35
N ASN A 88 -3.84 -7.52 2.18
CA ASN A 88 -5.14 -7.29 1.53
C ASN A 88 -6.36 -7.74 2.37
N GLN A 89 -6.15 -8.51 3.45
CA GLN A 89 -7.22 -8.86 4.38
C GLN A 89 -7.63 -7.70 5.29
N ILE A 90 -6.91 -6.59 5.30
CA ILE A 90 -7.41 -5.32 5.82
C ILE A 90 -7.86 -4.49 4.63
N TRP A 91 -9.17 -4.22 4.55
CA TRP A 91 -9.72 -3.41 3.48
C TRP A 91 -9.34 -1.95 3.68
N ARG A 92 -9.29 -1.16 2.60
CA ARG A 92 -8.92 0.26 2.62
C ARG A 92 -10.04 1.11 2.05
N SER A 93 -10.20 2.32 2.57
CA SER A 93 -11.13 3.31 2.03
C SER A 93 -10.62 4.75 2.21
N GLY A 94 -10.99 5.62 1.27
CA GLY A 94 -10.76 7.07 1.32
C GLY A 94 -11.66 7.82 2.29
N LEU A 95 -12.78 7.23 2.73
CA LEU A 95 -13.76 7.84 3.62
C LEU A 95 -14.26 6.82 4.64
N VAL A 96 -14.80 7.31 5.76
CA VAL A 96 -15.41 6.44 6.77
C VAL A 96 -16.77 5.92 6.29
N ASN A 97 -17.65 6.81 5.82
CA ASN A 97 -18.84 6.46 5.05
C ASN A 97 -19.31 7.75 4.33
N SER A 98 -19.49 7.71 3.01
CA SER A 98 -19.88 8.89 2.22
C SER A 98 -21.37 9.21 2.26
N LEU A 99 -22.21 8.25 2.63
CA LEU A 99 -23.67 8.35 2.64
C LEU A 99 -24.22 8.73 4.02
N ASP A 100 -23.62 8.15 5.07
CA ASP A 100 -24.11 8.24 6.45
C ASP A 100 -23.16 9.04 7.37
N GLY A 101 -21.94 9.35 6.92
CA GLY A 101 -20.97 10.14 7.69
C GLY A 101 -20.41 9.39 8.90
N CYS A 102 -20.57 9.98 10.09
CA CYS A 102 -20.15 9.39 11.35
C CYS A 102 -21.19 8.38 11.90
N PRO A 103 -20.78 7.24 12.49
CA PRO A 103 -21.72 6.29 13.08
C PRO A 103 -22.63 6.86 14.18
N HIS A 104 -22.22 7.97 14.80
CA HIS A 104 -22.93 8.65 15.87
C HIS A 104 -23.59 9.96 15.42
N CYS A 105 -22.81 10.96 15.01
CA CYS A 105 -23.34 12.28 14.63
C CYS A 105 -23.77 12.38 13.15
N GLY A 106 -23.77 11.25 12.43
CA GLY A 106 -24.22 11.18 11.04
C GLY A 106 -23.46 12.14 10.11
N MET A 107 -24.21 12.78 9.21
CA MET A 107 -23.68 13.73 8.23
C MET A 107 -23.21 15.07 8.83
N GLU A 108 -23.40 15.33 10.13
CA GLU A 108 -22.94 16.59 10.73
C GLU A 108 -21.42 16.80 10.57
N ASN A 109 -20.64 15.72 10.66
CA ASN A 109 -19.21 15.76 10.39
C ASN A 109 -18.91 16.29 8.98
N TYR A 110 -19.69 15.84 8.00
CA TYR A 110 -19.45 16.14 6.60
C TYR A 110 -19.99 17.52 6.22
N ASN A 111 -21.11 17.92 6.80
CA ASN A 111 -21.69 19.26 6.64
C ASN A 111 -20.75 20.36 7.17
N LYS A 112 -19.84 20.04 8.11
CA LYS A 112 -18.77 20.92 8.59
C LYS A 112 -17.50 20.90 7.73
N GLY A 113 -17.49 20.16 6.62
CA GLY A 113 -16.34 20.02 5.73
C GLY A 113 -15.27 19.03 6.22
N ASN A 114 -15.57 18.21 7.23
CA ASN A 114 -14.60 17.31 7.87
C ASN A 114 -14.54 15.90 7.25
N ASN A 115 -14.83 15.77 5.96
CA ASN A 115 -14.86 14.47 5.26
C ASN A 115 -13.53 13.71 5.39
N TYR A 116 -12.42 14.44 5.45
CA TYR A 116 -11.05 13.91 5.50
C TYR A 116 -10.30 14.29 6.79
N ASN A 117 -10.97 14.85 7.79
CA ASN A 117 -10.32 15.42 8.99
C ASN A 117 -10.45 14.49 10.22
N TRP A 118 -10.53 13.19 10.00
CA TRP A 118 -10.52 12.22 11.08
C TRP A 118 -9.10 12.11 11.64
N SER A 119 -8.90 12.34 12.94
CA SER A 119 -7.59 12.08 13.56
C SER A 119 -7.36 10.58 13.65
N TYR A 120 -6.14 10.14 13.36
CA TYR A 120 -5.68 8.75 13.43
C TYR A 120 -4.36 8.64 14.20
N ASP A 121 -4.12 9.56 15.14
CA ASP A 121 -2.89 9.61 15.94
C ASP A 121 -2.74 8.39 16.86
N ASN A 122 -3.84 7.68 17.11
CA ASN A 122 -3.87 6.43 17.83
C ASN A 122 -3.84 5.26 16.82
N PRO A 123 -2.91 4.30 16.94
CA PRO A 123 -2.85 3.14 16.05
C PRO A 123 -4.21 2.45 15.93
N TRP A 124 -4.65 2.23 14.69
CA TRP A 124 -5.90 1.55 14.38
C TRP A 124 -7.17 2.18 14.97
N LYS A 125 -7.14 3.47 15.31
CA LYS A 125 -8.31 4.24 15.75
C LYS A 125 -8.48 5.49 14.92
N ILE A 126 -9.73 5.93 14.78
CA ILE A 126 -10.07 7.26 14.30
C ILE A 126 -10.89 8.02 15.33
N ILE A 127 -10.74 9.35 15.34
CA ILE A 127 -11.53 10.25 16.17
C ILE A 127 -12.35 11.16 15.24
N CYS A 128 -13.67 11.20 15.47
CA CYS A 128 -14.52 12.14 14.74
C CYS A 128 -14.25 13.57 15.23
N PRO A 129 -13.87 14.53 14.37
CA PRO A 129 -13.58 15.89 14.82
C PRO A 129 -14.83 16.68 15.24
N THR A 130 -16.04 16.17 14.95
CA THR A 130 -17.30 16.84 15.30
C THR A 130 -17.88 16.36 16.63
N CYS A 131 -17.87 15.06 16.91
CA CYS A 131 -18.44 14.50 18.13
C CYS A 131 -17.41 13.84 19.06
N GLU A 132 -16.13 13.86 18.69
CA GLU A 132 -14.99 13.39 19.48
C GLU A 132 -15.01 11.89 19.84
N MET A 133 -16.01 11.15 19.37
CA MET A 133 -16.07 9.70 19.54
C MET A 133 -14.94 9.00 18.78
N ILE A 134 -14.41 7.98 19.44
CA ILE A 134 -13.34 7.11 18.97
C ILE A 134 -13.94 5.85 18.33
N PHE A 135 -13.41 5.44 17.18
CA PHE A 135 -13.81 4.24 16.44
C PHE A 135 -12.58 3.44 15.95
N PRO A 136 -12.71 2.12 15.73
CA PRO A 136 -13.84 1.29 16.13
C PRO A 136 -13.92 1.13 17.65
N SER A 137 -14.99 0.49 18.12
CA SER A 137 -15.28 0.35 19.54
C SER A 137 -14.52 -0.79 20.22
N ASN A 138 -13.90 -1.69 19.45
CA ASN A 138 -13.07 -2.79 19.94
C ASN A 138 -11.58 -2.47 19.90
N ASP A 139 -10.76 -3.23 20.63
CA ASP A 139 -9.30 -3.18 20.52
C ASP A 139 -8.83 -3.84 19.21
N PHE A 140 -8.87 -3.06 18.13
CA PHE A 140 -8.47 -3.54 16.81
C PHE A 140 -6.97 -3.84 16.72
N GLU A 141 -6.12 -3.13 17.46
CA GLU A 141 -4.69 -3.35 17.40
C GLU A 141 -4.33 -4.72 17.99
N ALA A 142 -4.90 -5.08 19.14
CA ALA A 142 -4.74 -6.40 19.71
C ALA A 142 -5.28 -7.49 18.77
N TYR A 143 -6.46 -7.26 18.17
CA TYR A 143 -7.06 -8.16 17.18
C TYR A 143 -6.14 -8.34 15.96
N TYR A 144 -5.62 -7.25 15.40
CA TYR A 144 -4.69 -7.27 14.28
C TYR A 144 -3.42 -8.07 14.61
N LYS A 145 -2.77 -7.77 15.75
CA LYS A 145 -1.53 -8.45 16.18
C LYS A 145 -1.74 -9.94 16.38
N SER A 146 -2.88 -10.35 16.94
CA SER A 146 -3.22 -11.77 17.14
C SER A 146 -3.33 -12.56 15.84
N GLY A 147 -3.65 -11.90 14.72
CA GLY A 147 -3.80 -12.53 13.40
C GLY A 147 -2.56 -12.51 12.52
N LEU A 148 -1.42 -11.98 13.00
CA LEU A 148 -0.19 -11.92 12.20
C LEU A 148 0.46 -13.30 12.06
N ASP A 149 0.77 -13.68 10.82
CA ASP A 149 1.62 -14.85 10.55
C ASP A 149 3.11 -14.56 10.84
N LYS A 150 3.97 -15.57 10.69
CA LYS A 150 5.42 -15.45 10.93
C LYS A 150 6.09 -14.37 10.05
N LYS A 151 5.52 -14.08 8.88
CA LYS A 151 6.00 -13.08 7.93
C LYS A 151 5.42 -11.69 8.19
N GLY A 152 4.46 -11.56 9.10
CA GLY A 152 3.77 -10.32 9.40
C GLY A 152 2.60 -10.02 8.46
N ASN A 153 2.04 -11.02 7.77
CA ASN A 153 0.76 -10.86 7.07
C ASN A 153 -0.39 -11.04 8.06
N PHE A 154 -1.35 -10.12 8.04
CA PHE A 154 -2.59 -10.32 8.75
C PHE A 154 -3.44 -11.38 8.06
N ILE A 155 -3.80 -12.42 8.82
CA ILE A 155 -4.66 -13.53 8.42
C ILE A 155 -5.86 -13.53 9.38
N ARG A 156 -6.96 -12.92 8.95
CA ARG A 156 -8.17 -12.68 9.74
C ARG A 156 -8.68 -13.92 10.46
N LYS A 157 -8.74 -15.06 9.76
CA LYS A 157 -9.21 -16.34 10.32
C LYS A 157 -8.36 -16.87 11.49
N ASN A 158 -7.13 -16.38 11.64
CA ASN A 158 -6.22 -16.76 12.72
C ASN A 158 -6.28 -15.77 13.89
N ALA A 159 -6.94 -14.61 13.71
CA ALA A 159 -7.02 -13.59 14.74
C ALA A 159 -7.92 -14.05 15.89
N ASP A 160 -7.68 -13.52 17.08
CA ASP A 160 -8.45 -13.80 18.27
C ASP A 160 -9.81 -13.09 18.20
N HIS A 161 -10.82 -13.82 17.74
CA HIS A 161 -12.19 -13.32 17.63
C HIS A 161 -12.83 -12.92 18.97
N SER A 162 -12.25 -13.28 20.14
CA SER A 162 -12.74 -12.80 21.43
C SER A 162 -12.53 -11.29 21.62
N LEU A 163 -11.61 -10.69 20.84
CA LEU A 163 -11.35 -9.26 20.81
C LEU A 163 -12.35 -8.47 19.94
N LEU A 164 -13.27 -9.15 19.24
CA LEU A 164 -14.34 -8.52 18.47
C LEU A 164 -15.54 -8.18 19.38
N VAL A 165 -15.28 -7.33 20.37
CA VAL A 165 -16.27 -6.85 21.33
C VAL A 165 -16.10 -5.35 21.57
N ASN A 166 -17.22 -4.66 21.69
CA ASN A 166 -17.26 -3.24 22.03
C ASN A 166 -16.75 -3.03 23.47
N THR A 167 -15.62 -2.35 23.62
CA THR A 167 -14.99 -2.02 24.91
C THR A 167 -15.13 -0.55 25.28
N LEU A 168 -15.46 0.32 24.31
CA LEU A 168 -15.51 1.77 24.52
C LEU A 168 -16.90 2.28 24.95
N TYR A 169 -17.98 1.65 24.49
CA TYR A 169 -19.36 2.13 24.69
C TYR A 169 -20.31 0.99 25.10
N PRO A 170 -20.12 0.37 26.29
CA PRO A 170 -20.89 -0.81 26.70
C PRO A 170 -22.42 -0.60 26.65
N GLU A 171 -22.87 0.64 26.86
CA GLU A 171 -24.28 1.03 26.82
C GLU A 171 -24.92 0.88 25.42
N LYS A 172 -24.12 0.85 24.35
CA LYS A 172 -24.59 0.66 22.96
C LYS A 172 -24.64 -0.81 22.54
N GLY A 173 -24.25 -1.71 23.44
CA GLY A 173 -24.27 -3.15 23.23
C GLY A 173 -22.98 -3.71 22.64
N LYS A 174 -22.79 -5.01 22.84
CA LYS A 174 -21.51 -5.74 22.63
C LYS A 174 -20.93 -5.68 21.22
N ASN A 175 -21.75 -5.43 20.20
CA ASN A 175 -21.33 -5.46 18.79
C ASN A 175 -21.30 -4.06 18.13
N TRP A 176 -21.67 -3.01 18.87
CA TRP A 176 -21.80 -1.68 18.29
C TRP A 176 -20.45 -1.16 17.82
N CYS A 177 -20.33 -0.84 16.54
CA CYS A 177 -19.12 -0.33 15.90
C CYS A 177 -17.84 -1.17 16.14
N VAL A 178 -17.98 -2.48 16.29
CA VAL A 178 -16.86 -3.43 16.28
C VAL A 178 -16.39 -3.64 14.84
N ASP A 179 -15.09 -3.56 14.60
CA ASP A 179 -14.48 -3.79 13.27
C ASP A 179 -13.54 -4.99 13.31
N ASP A 180 -13.58 -5.79 12.25
CA ASP A 180 -12.72 -6.96 12.04
C ASP A 180 -11.76 -6.76 10.85
N GLY A 181 -11.70 -5.54 10.31
CA GLY A 181 -10.92 -5.13 9.14
C GLY A 181 -11.74 -5.12 7.85
N THR A 182 -13.03 -5.45 7.90
CA THR A 182 -13.99 -5.27 6.78
C THR A 182 -15.02 -4.18 7.04
N GLY A 183 -14.90 -3.41 8.12
CA GLY A 183 -15.83 -2.34 8.47
C GLY A 183 -16.73 -2.72 9.64
N MET A 184 -17.21 -1.69 10.31
CA MET A 184 -18.01 -1.75 11.52
C MET A 184 -19.46 -1.34 11.27
N TYR A 185 -20.36 -1.72 12.18
CA TYR A 185 -21.79 -1.48 12.03
C TYR A 185 -22.39 -0.71 13.19
N ASN A 186 -23.25 0.27 12.90
CA ASN A 186 -24.05 0.94 13.94
C ASN A 186 -25.35 0.16 14.24
N GLU A 187 -26.18 0.68 15.14
CA GLU A 187 -27.46 0.07 15.55
C GLU A 187 -28.45 -0.09 14.38
N LYS A 188 -28.31 0.73 13.33
CA LYS A 188 -29.16 0.69 12.13
C LYS A 188 -28.66 -0.32 11.09
N GLY A 189 -27.57 -1.03 11.36
CA GLY A 189 -26.95 -1.96 10.42
C GLY A 189 -26.20 -1.27 9.26
N GLN A 190 -25.94 0.03 9.36
CA GLN A 190 -25.14 0.77 8.37
C GLN A 190 -23.66 0.44 8.57
N CYS A 191 -22.92 0.24 7.48
CA CYS A 191 -21.50 -0.07 7.52
C CYS A 191 -20.64 1.20 7.48
N PHE A 192 -19.52 1.19 8.20
CA PHE A 192 -18.53 2.27 8.22
C PHE A 192 -17.12 1.68 8.15
N ALA A 193 -16.24 2.32 7.37
CA ALA A 193 -14.89 1.86 7.09
C ALA A 193 -13.83 2.59 7.96
N ALA A 194 -13.98 2.57 9.29
CA ALA A 194 -13.02 3.24 10.18
C ALA A 194 -11.61 2.66 10.05
N ILE A 195 -11.49 1.34 10.15
CA ILE A 195 -10.21 0.65 9.92
C ILE A 195 -9.76 0.80 8.46
N GLY A 196 -10.70 0.86 7.52
CA GLY A 196 -10.39 1.12 6.12
C GLY A 196 -9.72 2.47 5.89
N TYR A 197 -10.19 3.51 6.58
CA TYR A 197 -9.60 4.84 6.55
C TYR A 197 -8.21 4.87 7.19
N CYS A 198 -8.03 4.20 8.34
CA CYS A 198 -6.71 4.01 8.96
C CYS A 198 -5.73 3.30 8.00
N ALA A 199 -6.15 2.17 7.43
CA ALA A 199 -5.31 1.35 6.57
C ALA A 199 -4.86 2.11 5.32
N ARG A 200 -5.74 2.88 4.68
CA ARG A 200 -5.35 3.78 3.58
C ARG A 200 -4.30 4.80 4.04
N SER A 201 -4.47 5.39 5.22
CA SER A 201 -3.57 6.40 5.77
C SER A 201 -2.20 5.82 6.15
N LEU A 202 -2.14 4.57 6.60
CA LEU A 202 -0.90 3.83 6.83
C LEU A 202 -0.13 3.61 5.51
N TRP A 203 -0.83 3.23 4.44
CA TRP A 203 -0.23 3.12 3.10
C TRP A 203 0.28 4.48 2.58
N ALA A 204 -0.46 5.57 2.79
CA ALA A 204 -0.01 6.91 2.42
C ALA A 204 1.25 7.34 3.19
N GLN A 205 1.36 6.97 4.47
CA GLN A 205 2.55 7.18 5.28
C GLN A 205 3.75 6.40 4.74
N ALA A 206 3.58 5.11 4.37
CA ALA A 206 4.63 4.30 3.76
C ALA A 206 5.22 4.97 2.50
N LEU A 207 4.37 5.56 1.65
CA LEU A 207 4.79 6.30 0.44
C LEU A 207 5.64 7.53 0.79
N SER A 208 5.23 8.30 1.80
CA SER A 208 5.94 9.50 2.24
C SER A 208 7.35 9.19 2.75
N TYR A 209 7.49 8.11 3.52
CA TYR A 209 8.78 7.69 4.08
C TYR A 209 9.72 7.21 3.00
N MET A 210 9.21 6.44 2.03
CA MET A 210 10.03 5.93 0.94
C MET A 210 10.72 7.02 0.15
N ASN A 211 10.00 8.11 -0.17
CA ASN A 211 10.59 9.26 -0.82
C ASN A 211 11.70 9.91 0.04
N THR A 212 11.43 10.11 1.32
CA THR A 212 12.36 10.75 2.26
C THR A 212 13.65 9.94 2.44
N VAL A 213 13.54 8.64 2.69
CA VAL A 213 14.69 7.76 2.96
C VAL A 213 15.52 7.53 1.69
N SER A 214 14.87 7.39 0.53
CA SER A 214 15.58 7.27 -0.75
C SER A 214 16.41 8.52 -1.08
N LEU A 215 15.86 9.71 -0.83
CA LEU A 215 16.60 10.97 -1.00
C LEU A 215 17.77 11.09 -0.03
N ALA A 216 17.60 10.65 1.23
CA ALA A 216 18.70 10.63 2.20
C ALA A 216 19.87 9.76 1.71
N TYR A 217 19.61 8.60 1.11
CA TYR A 217 20.65 7.78 0.48
C TYR A 217 21.32 8.51 -0.70
N LEU A 218 20.55 9.13 -1.59
CA LEU A 218 21.10 9.86 -2.73
C LEU A 218 22.07 10.97 -2.26
N TYR A 219 21.70 11.70 -1.22
CA TYR A 219 22.47 12.83 -0.68
C TYR A 219 23.68 12.44 0.17
N THR A 220 23.64 11.31 0.87
CA THR A 220 24.71 10.93 1.82
C THR A 220 25.54 9.75 1.35
N GLY A 221 24.93 8.80 0.64
CA GLY A 221 25.51 7.50 0.36
C GLY A 221 25.58 6.55 1.55
N GLU A 222 24.98 6.90 2.69
CA GLU A 222 24.97 6.03 3.86
C GLU A 222 24.10 4.79 3.61
N GLN A 223 24.70 3.61 3.77
CA GLN A 223 24.06 2.33 3.47
C GLN A 223 22.79 2.08 4.29
N LYS A 224 22.70 2.60 5.54
CA LYS A 224 21.53 2.44 6.41
C LYS A 224 20.22 2.89 5.75
N TYR A 225 20.26 3.93 4.93
CA TYR A 225 19.08 4.43 4.21
C TYR A 225 18.69 3.49 3.07
N ALA A 226 19.67 3.02 2.30
CA ALA A 226 19.42 2.06 1.22
C ALA A 226 18.89 0.73 1.75
N ASP A 227 19.47 0.21 2.83
CA ASP A 227 19.03 -1.01 3.50
C ASP A 227 17.55 -0.93 3.93
N PHE A 228 17.15 0.19 4.54
CA PHE A 228 15.75 0.41 4.92
C PHE A 228 14.83 0.42 3.69
N VAL A 229 15.23 1.09 2.61
CA VAL A 229 14.48 1.10 1.34
C VAL A 229 14.36 -0.32 0.75
N MET A 230 15.40 -1.15 0.83
CA MET A 230 15.36 -2.54 0.36
C MET A 230 14.31 -3.37 1.13
N VAL A 231 14.24 -3.21 2.45
CA VAL A 231 13.23 -3.91 3.28
C VAL A 231 11.82 -3.52 2.86
N VAL A 232 11.57 -2.22 2.64
CA VAL A 232 10.25 -1.75 2.23
C VAL A 232 9.87 -2.25 0.84
N LEU A 233 10.78 -2.16 -0.14
CA LEU A 233 10.51 -2.62 -1.51
C LEU A 233 10.30 -4.13 -1.58
N ASP A 234 11.08 -4.93 -0.82
CA ASP A 234 10.89 -6.38 -0.77
C ASP A 234 9.52 -6.75 -0.16
N ARG A 235 9.16 -6.12 0.96
CA ARG A 235 7.84 -6.32 1.59
C ARG A 235 6.70 -5.93 0.65
N LEU A 236 6.85 -4.82 -0.04
CA LEU A 236 5.86 -4.34 -0.99
C LEU A 236 5.71 -5.32 -2.17
N ALA A 237 6.82 -5.83 -2.70
CA ALA A 237 6.80 -6.80 -3.79
C ALA A 237 6.12 -8.12 -3.40
N ASP A 238 6.19 -8.51 -2.13
CA ASP A 238 5.46 -9.68 -1.62
C ASP A 238 3.95 -9.45 -1.51
N LEU A 239 3.53 -8.22 -1.21
CA LEU A 239 2.13 -7.88 -1.01
C LEU A 239 1.43 -7.52 -2.32
N TYR A 240 2.05 -6.66 -3.13
CA TYR A 240 1.46 -5.98 -4.28
C TYR A 240 0.75 -6.91 -5.26
N PRO A 241 1.27 -8.12 -5.61
CA PRO A 241 0.57 -9.04 -6.50
C PRO A 241 -0.83 -9.41 -6.01
N GLY A 242 -1.01 -9.60 -4.70
CA GLY A 242 -2.26 -10.01 -4.07
C GLY A 242 -3.16 -8.86 -3.57
N MET A 243 -2.74 -7.60 -3.74
CA MET A 243 -3.55 -6.44 -3.37
C MET A 243 -4.66 -6.21 -4.39
N THR A 244 -5.87 -5.92 -3.91
CA THR A 244 -7.03 -5.55 -4.73
C THR A 244 -7.95 -4.59 -3.95
N THR A 245 -8.87 -3.96 -4.67
CA THR A 245 -9.98 -3.14 -4.17
C THR A 245 -11.35 -3.77 -4.51
N ASP A 246 -11.39 -5.03 -4.97
CA ASP A 246 -12.64 -5.71 -5.40
C ASP A 246 -13.75 -5.72 -4.33
N TYR A 247 -13.37 -5.61 -3.04
CA TYR A 247 -14.32 -5.51 -1.93
C TYR A 247 -15.25 -4.29 -2.03
N GLU A 248 -14.87 -3.24 -2.77
CA GLU A 248 -15.71 -2.05 -3.00
C GLU A 248 -16.97 -2.40 -3.80
N THR A 249 -16.91 -3.43 -4.66
CA THR A 249 -18.05 -3.88 -5.46
C THR A 249 -19.14 -4.54 -4.63
N ILE A 250 -18.79 -5.10 -3.46
CA ILE A 250 -19.69 -5.80 -2.55
C ILE A 250 -20.04 -4.98 -1.31
N LYS A 251 -19.29 -3.91 -1.01
CA LYS A 251 -19.50 -3.09 0.19
C LYS A 251 -19.41 -1.59 -0.13
N PRO A 252 -20.55 -0.94 -0.44
CA PRO A 252 -20.58 0.47 -0.88
C PRO A 252 -20.04 1.50 0.11
N ALA A 253 -19.92 1.15 1.40
CA ALA A 253 -19.28 2.00 2.40
C ALA A 253 -17.77 2.17 2.15
N PHE A 254 -17.15 1.22 1.44
CA PHE A 254 -15.76 1.31 1.02
C PHE A 254 -15.69 1.98 -0.34
N VAL A 255 -15.01 3.11 -0.36
CA VAL A 255 -14.77 3.89 -1.56
C VAL A 255 -13.30 4.23 -1.69
N SER A 256 -12.78 4.18 -2.91
CA SER A 256 -11.47 4.72 -3.28
C SER A 256 -11.56 5.70 -4.45
N SER A 257 -10.51 6.50 -4.63
CA SER A 257 -10.42 7.49 -5.71
C SER A 257 -10.18 6.82 -7.08
N ASN A 258 -11.23 6.26 -7.69
CA ASN A 258 -11.13 5.54 -8.97
C ASN A 258 -11.35 6.41 -10.20
N GLY A 259 -12.06 7.55 -10.07
CA GLY A 259 -12.28 8.48 -11.18
C GLY A 259 -13.19 7.93 -12.29
N GLY A 260 -14.08 6.99 -11.96
CA GLY A 260 -15.00 6.33 -12.90
C GLY A 260 -14.82 4.81 -12.94
N SER A 261 -15.30 4.16 -14.00
CA SER A 261 -15.34 2.70 -14.16
C SER A 261 -14.16 2.09 -14.93
N ALA A 262 -13.16 2.89 -15.29
CA ALA A 262 -12.06 2.45 -16.16
C ALA A 262 -11.04 1.53 -15.46
N GLY A 263 -11.05 1.46 -14.13
CA GLY A 263 -10.14 0.66 -13.31
C GLY A 263 -10.30 0.96 -11.83
N GLN A 264 -9.74 0.11 -10.97
CA GLN A 264 -9.98 0.13 -9.51
C GLN A 264 -8.69 0.29 -8.67
N GLY A 265 -7.51 0.26 -9.30
CA GLY A 265 -6.22 0.25 -8.60
C GLY A 265 -5.91 -1.12 -7.96
N LYS A 266 -4.95 -1.16 -7.03
CA LYS A 266 -4.61 -2.38 -6.28
C LYS A 266 -4.48 -2.14 -4.78
N ILE A 267 -3.60 -1.23 -4.34
CA ILE A 267 -3.43 -0.82 -2.93
C ILE A 267 -4.35 0.36 -2.58
N LEU A 268 -4.47 1.31 -3.49
CA LEU A 268 -5.33 2.47 -3.42
C LEU A 268 -6.25 2.45 -4.64
N GLY A 269 -7.14 3.44 -4.71
CA GLY A 269 -7.94 3.66 -5.91
C GLY A 269 -7.08 4.06 -7.11
N ARG A 270 -7.56 3.77 -8.31
CA ARG A 270 -6.85 3.99 -9.60
C ARG A 270 -6.11 5.33 -9.73
N ILE A 271 -6.70 6.42 -9.25
CA ILE A 271 -6.07 7.76 -9.33
C ILE A 271 -4.87 7.82 -8.40
N GLU A 272 -5.05 7.41 -7.15
CA GLU A 272 -4.03 7.46 -6.11
C GLU A 272 -2.93 6.42 -6.33
N GLU A 273 -3.25 5.28 -6.94
CA GLU A 273 -2.29 4.23 -7.30
C GLU A 273 -1.18 4.76 -8.23
N ALA A 274 -1.42 5.86 -8.96
CA ALA A 274 -0.38 6.51 -9.75
C ALA A 274 0.77 7.08 -8.89
N SER A 275 0.52 7.36 -7.61
CA SER A 275 1.58 7.79 -6.67
C SER A 275 2.61 6.69 -6.38
N LEU A 276 2.29 5.43 -6.68
CA LEU A 276 3.20 4.29 -6.51
C LEU A 276 4.42 4.33 -7.45
N ILE A 277 4.45 5.24 -8.42
CA ILE A 277 5.67 5.56 -9.21
C ILE A 277 6.87 5.83 -8.31
N VAL A 278 6.65 6.34 -7.09
CA VAL A 278 7.70 6.57 -6.08
C VAL A 278 8.50 5.32 -5.75
N PHE A 279 7.92 4.13 -5.88
CA PHE A 279 8.63 2.88 -5.59
C PHE A 279 9.59 2.50 -6.72
N SER A 280 9.23 2.78 -7.97
CA SER A 280 10.14 2.62 -9.11
C SER A 280 11.31 3.60 -9.03
N THR A 281 11.06 4.85 -8.62
CA THR A 281 12.12 5.84 -8.41
C THR A 281 13.00 5.48 -7.21
N ALA A 282 12.42 4.98 -6.11
CA ALA A 282 13.17 4.50 -4.96
C ALA A 282 14.07 3.31 -5.30
N TYR A 283 13.57 2.33 -6.07
CA TYR A 283 14.38 1.21 -6.56
C TYR A 283 15.57 1.67 -7.39
N ASP A 284 15.37 2.66 -8.26
CA ASP A 284 16.45 3.27 -9.03
C ASP A 284 17.44 4.03 -8.15
N ALA A 285 16.94 4.78 -7.17
CA ALA A 285 17.75 5.59 -6.26
C ALA A 285 18.79 4.77 -5.50
N ILE A 286 18.41 3.57 -5.05
CA ILE A 286 19.29 2.68 -4.27
C ILE A 286 20.00 1.62 -5.13
N PHE A 287 19.87 1.66 -6.46
CA PHE A 287 20.36 0.61 -7.35
C PHE A 287 21.84 0.25 -7.09
N TYR A 288 22.70 1.23 -6.85
CA TYR A 288 24.13 0.99 -6.64
C TYR A 288 24.49 0.49 -5.23
N ALA A 289 23.55 0.49 -4.28
CA ALA A 289 23.76 0.03 -2.91
C ALA A 289 23.41 -1.45 -2.67
N PHE A 290 22.75 -2.13 -3.62
CA PHE A 290 22.41 -3.55 -3.47
C PHE A 290 23.63 -4.45 -3.19
N PRO A 291 24.79 -4.29 -3.87
CA PRO A 291 25.97 -5.10 -3.58
C PRO A 291 26.56 -4.91 -2.18
N THR A 292 26.20 -3.83 -1.49
CA THR A 292 26.71 -3.44 -0.16
C THR A 292 25.68 -3.60 0.95
N ILE A 293 24.57 -4.32 0.68
CA ILE A 293 23.55 -4.65 1.68
C ILE A 293 24.19 -5.22 2.96
N SER A 294 23.74 -4.76 4.13
CA SER A 294 24.24 -5.34 5.38
C SER A 294 23.67 -6.73 5.63
N GLN A 295 24.43 -7.54 6.37
CA GLN A 295 24.01 -8.89 6.72
C GLN A 295 22.74 -8.89 7.59
N ASP A 296 22.57 -7.90 8.48
CA ASP A 296 21.40 -7.76 9.33
C ASP A 296 20.14 -7.49 8.50
N THR A 297 20.24 -6.64 7.48
CA THR A 297 19.16 -6.38 6.53
C THR A 297 18.79 -7.62 5.74
N LEU A 298 19.77 -8.36 5.21
CA LEU A 298 19.51 -9.61 4.50
C LEU A 298 18.84 -10.66 5.39
N GLN A 299 19.27 -10.78 6.66
CA GLN A 299 18.63 -11.66 7.64
C GLN A 299 17.19 -11.25 7.94
N TYR A 300 16.94 -9.95 8.14
CA TYR A 300 15.60 -9.44 8.38
C TYR A 300 14.68 -9.71 7.19
N ILE A 301 15.13 -9.43 5.96
CA ILE A 301 14.38 -9.73 4.73
C ILE A 301 14.05 -11.22 4.68
N ASN A 302 15.02 -12.12 4.88
CA ASN A 302 14.76 -13.56 4.87
C ASN A 302 13.74 -14.03 5.93
N LYS A 303 13.68 -13.35 7.08
CA LYS A 303 12.69 -13.64 8.13
C LYS A 303 11.26 -13.29 7.70
N ARG A 304 11.08 -12.24 6.90
CA ARG A 304 9.77 -11.67 6.57
C ARG A 304 9.30 -11.96 5.14
N SER A 305 10.21 -12.23 4.23
CA SER A 305 9.94 -12.31 2.80
C SER A 305 9.27 -13.61 2.35
N ASN A 306 8.71 -13.60 1.14
CA ASN A 306 8.36 -14.80 0.41
C ASN A 306 9.60 -15.44 -0.22
N GLY A 307 9.81 -16.71 0.13
CA GLY A 307 10.99 -17.45 -0.30
C GLY A 307 12.26 -17.03 0.43
N THR A 308 13.37 -17.71 0.12
CA THR A 308 14.68 -17.41 0.68
C THR A 308 15.44 -16.50 -0.28
N LYS A 309 16.01 -15.40 0.23
CA LYS A 309 16.92 -14.51 -0.50
C LYS A 309 18.37 -14.86 -0.13
N LYS A 310 19.12 -15.47 -1.03
CA LYS A 310 20.52 -15.86 -0.79
C LYS A 310 21.49 -14.74 -1.12
N THR A 311 21.11 -13.87 -2.04
CA THR A 311 21.92 -12.80 -2.59
C THR A 311 21.11 -11.51 -2.70
N TYR A 312 21.77 -10.36 -2.88
CA TYR A 312 21.06 -9.10 -3.14
C TYR A 312 20.27 -9.15 -4.46
N GLN A 313 20.73 -9.96 -5.43
CA GLN A 313 20.04 -10.18 -6.68
C GLN A 313 18.67 -10.83 -6.47
N ASP A 314 18.52 -11.73 -5.50
CA ASP A 314 17.22 -12.34 -5.20
C ASP A 314 16.19 -11.30 -4.71
N ILE A 315 16.66 -10.27 -4.01
CA ILE A 315 15.83 -9.14 -3.56
C ILE A 315 15.40 -8.30 -4.78
N MET A 316 16.35 -7.97 -5.66
CA MET A 316 16.07 -7.23 -6.89
C MET A 316 15.07 -7.98 -7.78
N VAL A 317 15.23 -9.30 -7.95
CA VAL A 317 14.27 -10.15 -8.68
C VAL A 317 12.88 -10.06 -8.07
N ASN A 318 12.77 -10.13 -6.74
CA ASN A 318 11.48 -9.99 -6.06
C ASN A 318 10.84 -8.63 -6.36
N ILE A 319 11.60 -7.54 -6.22
CA ILE A 319 11.13 -6.18 -6.50
C ILE A 319 10.68 -6.04 -7.95
N GLU A 320 11.46 -6.53 -8.90
CA GLU A 320 11.14 -6.41 -10.31
C GLU A 320 9.87 -7.20 -10.67
N GLN A 321 9.76 -8.45 -10.23
CA GLN A 321 8.63 -9.33 -10.57
C GLN A 321 7.36 -9.01 -9.78
N GLY A 322 7.50 -8.81 -8.47
CA GLY A 322 6.40 -8.58 -7.54
C GLY A 322 5.86 -7.15 -7.56
N LEU A 323 6.63 -6.19 -8.07
CA LEU A 323 6.21 -4.78 -8.10
C LEU A 323 6.37 -4.14 -9.47
N ILE A 324 7.60 -4.01 -10.00
CA ILE A 324 7.84 -3.19 -11.20
C ILE A 324 7.09 -3.71 -12.42
N PHE A 325 7.15 -5.02 -12.68
CA PHE A 325 6.44 -5.66 -13.79
C PHE A 325 4.94 -5.79 -13.56
N GLN A 326 4.47 -5.59 -12.33
CA GLN A 326 3.04 -5.47 -12.07
C GLN A 326 2.51 -4.09 -12.44
N ILE A 327 3.30 -3.01 -12.27
CA ILE A 327 2.84 -1.63 -12.48
C ILE A 327 2.53 -1.36 -13.97
N TYR A 328 3.43 -1.70 -14.89
CA TYR A 328 3.30 -1.31 -16.29
C TYR A 328 2.04 -1.85 -16.99
N PRO A 329 1.70 -3.16 -16.90
CA PRO A 329 0.44 -3.68 -17.43
C PRO A 329 -0.80 -3.05 -16.79
N ASN A 330 -0.73 -2.67 -15.51
CA ASN A 330 -1.81 -1.99 -14.81
C ASN A 330 -2.00 -0.55 -15.31
N ILE A 331 -0.95 0.12 -15.77
CA ILE A 331 -1.07 1.42 -16.46
C ILE A 331 -1.73 1.24 -17.84
N LEU A 332 -1.27 0.27 -18.64
CA LEU A 332 -1.81 0.02 -19.99
C LEU A 332 -3.29 -0.38 -19.96
N SER A 333 -3.69 -1.21 -19.01
CA SER A 333 -5.09 -1.61 -18.78
C SER A 333 -5.93 -0.51 -18.12
N ARG A 334 -5.34 0.66 -17.83
CA ARG A 334 -5.96 1.79 -17.13
C ARG A 334 -6.39 1.47 -15.69
N ASN A 335 -5.95 0.36 -15.11
CA ASN A 335 -6.14 0.08 -13.69
C ASN A 335 -5.38 1.07 -12.80
N ILE A 336 -4.28 1.63 -13.30
CA ILE A 336 -3.56 2.78 -12.73
C ILE A 336 -3.73 3.97 -13.68
N GLY A 337 -4.21 5.09 -13.15
CA GLY A 337 -4.66 6.21 -13.98
C GLY A 337 -4.92 7.47 -13.17
N GLY A 338 -3.85 8.07 -12.66
CA GLY A 338 -3.86 9.38 -12.00
C GLY A 338 -4.43 10.52 -12.84
N ASN A 339 -4.76 11.61 -12.14
CA ASN A 339 -5.17 12.88 -12.75
C ASN A 339 -4.04 13.45 -13.63
N MET A 340 -4.39 14.40 -14.50
CA MET A 340 -3.41 15.21 -15.22
C MET A 340 -2.36 15.77 -14.24
N GLY A 341 -1.08 15.66 -14.57
CA GLY A 341 0.04 16.02 -13.70
C GLY A 341 0.67 14.85 -12.93
N MET A 342 -0.07 13.77 -12.66
CA MET A 342 0.45 12.68 -11.81
C MET A 342 1.42 11.74 -12.54
N HIS A 343 1.26 11.57 -13.86
CA HIS A 343 2.14 10.73 -14.69
C HIS A 343 3.25 11.51 -15.41
N GLN A 344 3.23 12.85 -15.31
CA GLN A 344 4.10 13.75 -16.08
C GLN A 344 5.38 14.12 -15.33
N ARG A 345 5.57 13.61 -14.11
CA ARG A 345 6.81 13.70 -13.35
C ARG A 345 7.58 12.40 -13.55
N VAL A 346 8.31 12.30 -14.66
CA VAL A 346 9.35 11.28 -14.87
C VAL A 346 10.65 12.02 -15.17
#